data_AF-A0A959SVX4-F1
#
_entry.id   AF-A0A959SVX4-F1
#
_cell.length_a   1.000
_cell.length_b   1.000
_cell.length_c   1.000
_cell.angle_alpha   90.00
_cell.angle_beta   90.00
_cell.angle_gamma   90.00
#
_symmetry.space_group_name_H-M   'P 1'
#
loop_
_entity.id
_entity.type
_entity.pdbx_description
1 polymer ?
#
loop_
_entity_poly.entity_id
_entity_poly.type
_entity_poly.pdbx_seq_one_letter_code
_entity_poly.pdbx_strand_id
1 'polypeptide(L)'
;MKWILQLVCLLATLPSFAQKDFEGRIIYKFKSKIFDEIGEGNHTRIIKNSSDTITAHFAPGKILITSNEGYEKERKFLILLDSAKAYTLDIDKKTYSVKDLVKTGVKQAERETIAGYTTIPYYNTGLSEKHQGLYVTNWYADDLYFKVPQELEV
;
A
#
# COMPACT_ATOMS: atom_id res chain seq x y z
N MET A 1 0.21 43.70 -11.19
CA MET A 1 0.82 42.42 -11.65
C MET A 1 1.80 41.79 -10.65
N LYS A 2 2.76 42.51 -10.06
CA LYS A 2 3.76 41.92 -9.13
C LYS A 2 3.15 41.15 -7.93
N TRP A 3 2.05 41.66 -7.38
CA TRP A 3 1.31 41.10 -6.25
C TRP A 3 0.64 39.74 -6.57
N ILE A 4 0.24 39.53 -7.83
CA ILE A 4 -0.40 38.28 -8.28
C ILE A 4 0.64 37.16 -8.30
N LEU A 5 1.86 37.44 -8.78
CA LEU A 5 2.96 36.48 -8.78
C LEU A 5 3.34 36.07 -7.35
N GLN A 6 3.39 37.02 -6.42
CA GLN A 6 3.67 36.74 -5.01
C GLN A 6 2.57 35.88 -4.37
N LEU A 7 1.30 36.15 -4.68
CA LEU A 7 0.17 35.37 -4.20
C LEU A 7 0.21 33.93 -4.74
N VAL A 8 0.56 33.74 -6.02
CA VAL A 8 0.69 32.41 -6.64
C VAL A 8 1.85 31.63 -6.04
N CYS A 9 3.02 32.26 -5.82
CA CYS A 9 4.14 31.59 -5.15
C CYS A 9 3.80 31.21 -3.69
N LEU A 10 3.05 32.05 -2.98
CA LEU A 10 2.59 31.73 -1.63
C LEU A 10 1.61 30.55 -1.64
N LEU A 11 0.62 30.56 -2.53
CA LEU A 11 -0.38 29.48 -2.65
C LEU A 11 0.24 28.15 -3.09
N ALA A 12 1.29 28.18 -3.92
CA ALA A 12 2.00 26.97 -4.37
C ALA A 12 2.86 26.31 -3.27
N THR A 13 3.25 27.05 -2.23
CA THR A 13 4.08 26.50 -1.14
C THR A 13 3.27 25.93 0.03
N LEU A 14 2.01 26.34 0.18
CA LEU A 14 1.08 25.82 1.19
C LEU A 14 0.79 24.30 1.10
N PRO A 15 0.57 23.69 -0.09
CA PRO A 15 0.26 22.25 -0.15
C PRO A 15 1.43 21.36 0.27
N SER A 16 2.68 21.81 0.12
CA SER A 16 3.87 21.04 0.55
C SER A 16 3.95 20.85 2.06
N PHE A 17 3.29 21.69 2.86
CA PHE A 17 3.22 21.53 4.31
C PHE A 17 2.02 20.68 4.77
N ALA A 18 1.04 20.44 3.91
CA ALA A 18 -0.19 19.73 4.27
C ALA A 18 -0.03 18.20 4.21
N GLN A 19 1.00 17.70 3.53
CA GLN A 19 1.21 16.28 3.33
C GLN A 19 2.42 15.80 4.15
N LYS A 20 2.34 15.91 5.49
CA LYS A 20 3.31 15.25 6.35
C LYS A 20 3.04 13.74 6.31
N ASP A 21 4.06 12.95 6.01
CA ASP A 21 3.98 11.49 6.08
C ASP A 21 3.52 11.05 7.47
N PHE A 22 2.67 10.01 7.51
CA PHE A 22 2.14 9.50 8.77
C PHE A 22 3.28 8.91 9.61
N GLU A 23 3.58 9.57 10.72
CA GLU A 23 4.45 9.08 11.79
C GLU A 23 3.58 8.75 13.01
N GLY A 24 3.58 7.50 13.44
CA GLY A 24 2.68 7.10 14.51
C GLY A 24 2.62 5.59 14.70
N ARG A 25 1.67 5.14 15.52
CA ARG A 25 1.41 3.72 15.73
C ARG A 25 -0.05 3.41 15.48
N ILE A 26 -0.30 2.31 14.78
CA ILE A 26 -1.62 1.71 14.63
C ILE A 26 -1.62 0.41 15.41
N ILE A 27 -2.60 0.23 16.30
CA ILE A 27 -2.74 -0.96 17.13
C ILE A 27 -4.02 -1.68 16.72
N TYR A 28 -3.87 -2.87 16.15
CA TYR A 28 -4.96 -3.79 15.88
C TYR A 28 -5.09 -4.76 17.05
N LYS A 29 -6.28 -4.82 17.64
CA LYS A 29 -6.60 -5.77 18.71
C LYS A 29 -7.58 -6.79 18.17
N PHE A 30 -7.18 -8.06 18.19
CA PHE A 30 -8.02 -9.18 17.81
C PHE A 30 -8.44 -9.91 19.08
N LYS A 31 -9.70 -10.32 19.13
CA LYS A 31 -10.20 -11.24 20.16
C LYS A 31 -10.40 -12.57 19.48
N SER A 32 -9.46 -13.49 19.63
CA SER A 32 -9.63 -14.87 19.21
C SER A 32 -10.32 -15.63 20.34
N LYS A 33 -11.42 -16.32 20.00
CA LYS A 33 -12.02 -17.33 20.89
C LYS A 33 -11.38 -18.65 20.52
N ILE A 34 -10.51 -19.16 21.38
CA ILE A 34 -9.97 -20.51 21.21
C ILE A 34 -11.02 -21.48 21.76
N PHE A 35 -11.54 -22.33 20.88
CA PHE A 35 -12.45 -23.42 21.23
C PHE A 35 -11.64 -24.72 21.23
N ASP A 36 -11.66 -25.45 22.34
CA ASP A 36 -11.22 -26.86 22.35
C ASP A 36 -12.41 -27.72 21.97
N GLU A 37 -12.24 -28.57 20.96
CA GLU A 37 -13.10 -29.73 20.76
C GLU A 37 -12.68 -30.81 21.75
N ILE A 38 -13.46 -30.96 22.81
CA ILE A 38 -13.38 -32.13 23.69
C ILE A 38 -14.20 -33.24 23.01
N GLY A 39 -13.58 -34.40 22.78
CA GLY A 39 -14.16 -35.53 22.07
C GLY A 39 -15.54 -35.97 22.57
N GLU A 40 -16.31 -36.54 21.63
CA GLU A 40 -17.61 -37.21 21.78
C GLU A 40 -18.55 -36.66 22.87
N GLY A 41 -19.10 -35.46 22.62
CA GLY A 41 -20.26 -34.98 23.37
C GLY A 41 -20.39 -33.46 23.43
N ASN A 42 -20.67 -32.80 22.30
CA ASN A 42 -21.31 -31.47 22.13
C ASN A 42 -21.19 -30.42 23.28
N HIS A 43 -20.02 -30.26 23.88
CA HIS A 43 -19.74 -29.22 24.86
C HIS A 43 -18.46 -28.49 24.48
N THR A 44 -18.58 -27.50 23.60
CA THR A 44 -17.51 -26.52 23.34
C THR A 44 -17.32 -25.64 24.57
N ARG A 45 -16.21 -25.82 25.29
CA ARG A 45 -15.80 -24.94 26.39
C ARG A 45 -14.90 -23.83 25.81
N ILE A 46 -15.27 -22.56 26.02
CA ILE A 46 -14.35 -21.45 25.73
C ILE A 46 -13.27 -21.47 26.82
N ILE A 47 -12.05 -21.85 26.46
CA ILE A 47 -10.96 -22.01 27.43
C ILE A 47 -10.26 -20.68 27.70
N LYS A 48 -10.23 -19.75 26.75
CA LYS A 48 -9.51 -18.50 26.93
C LYS A 48 -9.88 -17.41 25.93
N ASN A 49 -9.88 -16.18 26.42
CA ASN A 49 -9.83 -14.98 25.59
C ASN A 49 -8.33 -14.64 25.41
N SER A 50 -7.71 -15.04 24.30
CA SER A 50 -6.44 -14.45 23.87
C SER A 50 -6.74 -13.12 23.18
N SER A 51 -6.19 -12.04 23.74
CA SER A 51 -6.19 -10.75 23.05
C SER A 51 -4.91 -10.65 22.22
N ASP A 52 -4.98 -11.09 20.98
CA ASP A 52 -3.86 -10.97 20.07
C ASP A 52 -3.76 -9.50 19.64
N THR A 53 -2.54 -8.96 19.61
CA THR A 53 -2.33 -7.57 19.22
C THR A 53 -1.27 -7.47 18.15
N ILE A 54 -1.59 -6.77 17.07
CA ILE A 54 -0.63 -6.39 16.03
C ILE A 54 -0.45 -4.88 16.10
N THR A 55 0.79 -4.44 16.33
CA THR A 55 1.13 -3.02 16.36
C THR A 55 2.04 -2.68 15.19
N ALA A 56 1.62 -1.76 14.34
CA ALA A 56 2.44 -1.21 13.26
C ALA A 56 2.94 0.18 13.67
N HIS A 57 4.25 0.36 13.76
CA HIS A 57 4.92 1.63 14.01
C HIS A 57 5.47 2.19 12.70
N PHE A 58 5.06 3.41 12.37
CA PHE A 58 5.44 4.12 11.16
C PHE A 58 6.44 5.21 11.53
N ALA A 59 7.60 5.15 10.91
CA ALA A 59 8.65 6.16 11.02
C ALA A 59 9.19 6.46 9.62
N PRO A 60 9.91 7.58 9.41
CA PRO A 60 10.45 7.92 8.11
C PRO A 60 11.26 6.76 7.51
N GLY A 61 10.85 6.29 6.33
CA GLY A 61 11.50 5.23 5.57
C GLY A 61 11.38 3.79 6.12
N LYS A 62 10.66 3.56 7.22
CA LYS A 62 10.57 2.24 7.85
C LYS A 62 9.25 1.96 8.57
N ILE A 63 8.87 0.69 8.59
CA ILE A 63 7.68 0.20 9.29
C ILE A 63 8.09 -0.96 10.19
N LEU A 64 7.80 -0.88 11.48
CA LEU A 64 8.01 -1.97 12.43
C LEU A 64 6.65 -2.57 12.82
N ILE A 65 6.43 -3.83 12.45
CA ILE A 65 5.25 -4.60 12.81
C ILE A 65 5.61 -5.53 13.96
N THR A 66 4.90 -5.41 15.06
CA THR A 66 5.01 -6.29 16.22
C THR A 66 3.73 -7.10 16.34
N SER A 67 3.83 -8.44 16.30
CA SER A 67 2.72 -9.34 16.62
C SER A 67 2.93 -9.93 18.00
N ASN A 68 1.90 -9.84 18.83
CA ASN A 68 1.81 -10.50 20.13
C ASN A 68 0.60 -11.43 20.07
N GLU A 69 0.86 -12.68 19.70
CA GLU A 69 -0.12 -13.76 19.58
C GLU A 69 -0.11 -14.58 20.88
N GLY A 70 -1.09 -14.35 21.75
CA GLY A 70 -1.31 -15.11 22.98
C GLY A 70 -0.06 -15.35 23.85
N TYR A 71 0.32 -16.62 23.99
CA TYR A 71 1.45 -17.12 24.80
C TYR A 71 2.74 -17.28 24.00
N GLU A 72 2.72 -17.02 22.70
CA GLU A 72 3.92 -17.07 21.89
C GLU A 72 4.79 -15.84 22.10
N LYS A 73 6.09 -16.01 21.82
CA LYS A 73 7.07 -14.92 21.89
C LYS A 73 6.72 -13.80 20.90
N GLU A 74 6.89 -12.57 21.35
CA GLU A 74 6.72 -11.35 20.56
C GLU A 74 7.50 -11.47 19.23
N ARG A 75 6.79 -11.41 18.10
CA ARG A 75 7.41 -11.45 16.75
C ARG A 75 7.53 -10.03 16.22
N LYS A 76 8.72 -9.66 15.74
CA LYS A 76 9.02 -8.34 15.20
C LYS A 76 9.44 -8.43 13.75
N PHE A 77 8.78 -7.67 12.89
CA PHE A 77 9.07 -7.53 11.47
C PHE A 77 9.40 -6.09 11.16
N LEU A 78 10.59 -5.83 10.64
CA LEU A 78 11.01 -4.50 10.19
C LEU A 78 11.01 -4.47 8.66
N ILE A 79 10.30 -3.51 8.10
CA ILE A 79 10.26 -3.24 6.67
C ILE A 79 11.02 -1.94 6.44
N LEU A 80 12.05 -1.99 5.60
CA LEU A 80 12.80 -0.82 5.15
C LEU A 80 12.36 -0.48 3.73
N LEU A 81 11.76 0.69 3.54
CA LEU A 81 11.12 1.08 2.27
C LEU A 81 12.14 1.40 1.18
N ASP A 82 13.30 1.92 1.57
CA ASP A 82 14.43 2.27 0.69
C ASP A 82 15.13 1.05 0.07
N SER A 83 15.17 -0.06 0.80
CA SER A 83 15.91 -1.27 0.41
C SER A 83 15.04 -2.37 -0.17
N ALA A 84 13.71 -2.18 -0.22
CA ALA A 84 12.74 -3.20 -0.62
C ALA A 84 12.96 -4.54 0.11
N LYS A 85 13.35 -4.48 1.40
CA LYS A 85 13.66 -5.65 2.23
C LYS A 85 12.77 -5.69 3.46
N ALA A 86 12.36 -6.91 3.81
CA ALA A 86 11.74 -7.23 5.08
C ALA A 86 12.72 -8.03 5.95
N TYR A 87 12.78 -7.66 7.21
CA TYR A 87 13.63 -8.28 8.22
C TYR A 87 12.73 -8.88 9.29
N THR A 88 12.89 -10.17 9.58
CA THR A 88 12.28 -10.80 10.75
C THR A 88 13.32 -10.82 11.86
N LEU A 89 13.00 -10.25 13.00
CA LEU A 89 13.92 -10.06 14.12
C LEU A 89 13.65 -11.12 15.20
N ASP A 90 14.67 -11.88 15.57
CA ASP A 90 14.68 -12.75 16.76
C ASP A 90 15.48 -12.06 17.86
N ILE A 91 14.77 -11.47 18.81
CA ILE A 91 15.35 -10.66 19.88
C ILE A 91 16.18 -11.51 20.85
N ASP A 92 15.73 -12.73 21.15
CA ASP A 92 16.38 -13.59 22.12
C ASP A 92 17.73 -14.07 21.61
N LYS A 93 17.79 -14.43 20.33
CA LYS A 93 19.02 -14.87 19.67
C LYS A 93 19.87 -13.71 19.17
N LYS A 94 19.35 -12.47 19.21
CA LYS A 94 19.96 -11.28 18.59
C LYS A 94 20.31 -11.50 17.12
N THR A 95 19.44 -12.21 16.40
CA THR A 95 19.62 -12.52 14.97
C THR A 95 18.48 -11.96 14.14
N TYR A 96 18.68 -11.87 12.83
CA TYR A 96 17.63 -11.48 11.90
C TYR A 96 17.70 -12.33 10.64
N SER A 97 16.54 -12.56 10.02
CA SER A 97 16.44 -13.14 8.68
C SER A 97 15.95 -12.10 7.70
N VAL A 98 16.59 -12.03 6.53
CA VAL A 98 16.25 -11.08 5.47
C VAL A 98 15.41 -11.78 4.41
N LYS A 99 14.36 -11.12 3.96
CA LYS A 99 13.56 -11.49 2.81
C LYS A 99 13.44 -10.28 1.88
N ASP A 100 13.87 -10.43 0.65
CA ASP A 100 13.60 -9.40 -0.36
C ASP A 100 12.08 -9.32 -0.59
N LEU A 101 11.54 -8.11 -0.59
CA LEU A 101 10.15 -7.90 -0.99
C LEU A 101 10.05 -8.21 -2.47
N VAL A 102 9.14 -9.12 -2.82
CA VAL A 102 8.91 -9.48 -4.22
C VAL A 102 8.50 -8.21 -4.94
N LYS A 103 9.33 -7.76 -5.89
CA LYS A 103 8.92 -6.77 -6.88
C LYS A 103 7.84 -7.47 -7.70
N THR A 104 6.58 -7.30 -7.35
CA THR A 104 5.49 -7.67 -8.25
C THR A 104 5.71 -6.86 -9.51
N GLY A 105 6.10 -7.53 -10.59
CA GLY A 105 6.08 -6.92 -11.91
C GLY A 105 4.70 -6.32 -12.09
N VAL A 106 4.65 -5.09 -12.59
CA VAL A 106 3.38 -4.47 -12.94
C VAL A 106 2.76 -5.37 -14.00
N LYS A 107 1.65 -6.04 -13.66
CA LYS A 107 0.87 -6.76 -14.66
C LYS A 107 0.51 -5.74 -15.73
N GLN A 108 0.80 -6.07 -16.98
CA GLN A 108 0.28 -5.29 -18.09
C GLN A 108 -1.25 -5.31 -17.95
N ALA A 109 -1.85 -4.13 -17.80
CA ALA A 109 -3.27 -3.94 -17.99
C ALA A 109 -3.67 -4.49 -19.38
N GLU A 110 -4.70 -5.31 -19.38
CA GLU A 110 -5.30 -5.87 -20.59
C GLU A 110 -6.51 -5.04 -21.00
N ARG A 111 -7.04 -5.24 -22.20
CA ARG A 111 -8.29 -4.57 -22.61
C ARG A 111 -9.41 -4.91 -21.63
N GLU A 112 -10.16 -3.91 -21.19
CA GLU A 112 -11.27 -4.10 -20.26
C GLU A 112 -12.48 -3.24 -20.66
N THR A 113 -13.60 -3.43 -19.97
CA THR A 113 -14.80 -2.62 -20.18
C THR A 113 -14.94 -1.62 -19.03
N ILE A 114 -14.78 -0.32 -19.34
CA ILE A 114 -14.93 0.76 -18.37
C ILE A 114 -16.15 1.58 -18.77
N ALA A 115 -17.11 1.73 -17.85
CA ALA A 115 -18.35 2.47 -18.07
C ALA A 115 -19.14 2.03 -19.33
N GLY A 116 -19.06 0.75 -19.69
CA GLY A 116 -19.76 0.17 -20.84
C GLY A 116 -19.03 0.30 -22.19
N TYR A 117 -17.87 0.94 -22.22
CA TYR A 117 -17.03 1.05 -23.43
C TYR A 117 -15.86 0.08 -23.39
N THR A 118 -15.51 -0.48 -24.55
CA THR A 118 -14.28 -1.28 -24.66
C THR A 118 -13.08 -0.35 -24.64
N THR A 119 -12.25 -0.46 -23.61
CA THR A 119 -11.08 0.41 -23.43
C THR A 119 -9.77 -0.32 -23.75
N ILE A 120 -8.86 0.42 -24.38
CA ILE A 120 -7.53 -0.04 -24.75
C ILE A 120 -6.52 0.67 -23.82
N PRO A 121 -5.68 -0.07 -23.07
CA PRO A 121 -4.67 0.53 -22.23
C PRO A 121 -3.53 1.06 -23.10
N TYR A 122 -3.12 2.30 -22.82
CA TYR A 122 -1.98 2.95 -23.43
C TYR A 122 -0.95 3.30 -22.36
N TYR A 123 0.23 2.74 -22.53
CA TYR A 123 1.37 2.95 -21.66
C TYR A 123 2.17 4.13 -22.21
N ASN A 124 2.06 5.28 -21.56
CA ASN A 124 2.97 6.37 -21.88
C ASN A 124 4.31 6.10 -21.17
N THR A 125 5.29 5.57 -21.89
CA THR A 125 6.67 5.43 -21.37
C THR A 125 7.47 6.74 -21.49
N GLY A 126 6.81 7.88 -21.65
CA GLY A 126 7.41 9.20 -21.82
C GLY A 126 8.23 9.62 -20.60
N LEU A 127 9.55 9.48 -20.71
CA LEU A 127 10.69 10.22 -20.12
C LEU A 127 10.69 10.80 -18.69
N SER A 128 9.63 10.74 -17.87
CA SER A 128 9.65 11.28 -16.50
C SER A 128 9.18 10.32 -15.40
N GLU A 129 8.46 9.24 -15.72
CA GLU A 129 7.83 8.40 -14.69
C GLU A 129 8.73 7.31 -14.10
N LYS A 130 9.89 7.03 -14.72
CA LYS A 130 10.84 6.01 -14.20
C LYS A 130 11.48 6.37 -12.85
N HIS A 131 11.27 7.58 -12.33
CA HIS A 131 12.00 8.07 -11.16
C HIS A 131 11.28 7.94 -9.81
N GLN A 132 10.01 7.52 -9.74
CA GLN A 132 9.27 7.51 -8.46
C GLN A 132 8.39 6.27 -8.20
N GLY A 133 8.53 5.20 -8.98
CA GLY A 133 7.70 4.00 -8.79
C GLY A 133 6.21 4.20 -9.05
N LEU A 134 5.84 5.32 -9.69
CA LEU A 134 4.49 5.60 -10.17
C LEU A 134 4.32 4.98 -11.56
N TYR A 135 3.27 4.19 -11.75
CA TYR A 135 2.91 3.63 -13.04
C TYR A 135 1.56 4.22 -13.45
N VAL A 136 1.55 5.04 -14.51
CA VAL A 136 0.32 5.59 -15.06
C VAL A 136 -0.12 4.73 -16.25
N THR A 137 -1.36 4.24 -16.22
CA THR A 137 -2.01 3.61 -17.38
C THR A 137 -3.13 4.54 -17.85
N ASN A 138 -3.04 5.00 -19.09
CA ASN A 138 -4.11 5.76 -19.71
C ASN A 138 -5.04 4.78 -20.43
N TRP A 139 -6.35 5.02 -20.36
CA TRP A 139 -7.34 4.17 -21.02
C TRP A 139 -8.08 4.98 -22.08
N TYR A 140 -8.15 4.44 -23.30
CA TYR A 140 -8.84 5.07 -24.42
C TYR A 140 -9.98 4.19 -24.90
N ALA A 141 -11.11 4.80 -25.26
CA ALA A 141 -12.22 4.12 -25.90
C ALA A 141 -12.40 4.71 -27.30
N ASP A 142 -12.18 3.90 -28.33
CA ASP A 142 -12.31 4.34 -29.73
C ASP A 142 -13.75 4.83 -30.05
N ASP A 143 -14.74 4.29 -29.34
CA ASP A 143 -16.15 4.63 -29.46
C ASP A 143 -16.50 6.06 -29.00
N LEU A 144 -15.63 6.70 -28.20
CA LEU A 144 -15.84 8.05 -27.67
C LEU A 144 -15.22 9.16 -28.53
N TYR A 145 -14.48 8.80 -29.59
CA TYR A 145 -13.89 9.80 -30.48
C TYR A 145 -14.93 10.31 -31.48
N PHE A 146 -14.98 11.63 -31.63
CA PHE A 146 -15.68 12.26 -32.74
C PHE A 146 -14.85 12.04 -34.02
N LYS A 147 -15.49 11.53 -35.08
CA LYS A 147 -14.85 11.48 -36.39
C LYS A 147 -14.72 12.91 -36.91
N VAL A 148 -13.48 13.38 -37.05
CA VAL A 148 -13.21 14.65 -37.73
C VAL A 148 -13.43 14.42 -39.22
N PRO A 149 -14.27 15.21 -39.91
CA PRO A 149 -14.36 15.17 -41.35
C PRO A 149 -12.98 15.40 -41.96
N GLN A 150 -12.64 14.63 -43.00
CA GLN A 150 -11.31 14.67 -43.64
C GLN A 150 -10.92 16.07 -44.14
N GLU A 151 -11.91 16.93 -44.37
CA GLU A 151 -11.77 18.35 -44.75
C GLU A 151 -11.18 19.23 -43.62
N LEU A 152 -11.20 18.76 -42.38
CA LEU A 152 -10.74 19.47 -41.18
C LEU A 152 -9.49 18.83 -40.55
N GLU A 153 -8.96 17.74 -41.12
CA GLU A 153 -7.67 17.16 -40.73
C GLU A 153 -6.55 17.99 -41.38
N VAL A 154 -5.76 18.71 -40.56
CA VAL A 154 -4.64 19.58 -40.98
C VAL A 154 -3.35 18.77 -41.18
#